data_AF-M3BHY9-F1
#
_entry.id   AF-M3BHY9-F1
#
_cell.length_a   1.000
_cell.length_b   1.000
_cell.length_c   1.000
_cell.angle_alpha   90.00
_cell.angle_beta   90.00
_cell.angle_gamma   90.00
#
_symmetry.space_group_name_H-M   'P 1'
#
loop_
_entity.id
_entity.type
_entity.pdbx_description
1 polymer ?
#
loop_
_entity_poly.entity_id
_entity_poly.type
_entity_poly.pdbx_seq_one_letter_code
_entity_poly.pdbx_strand_id
1 'polypeptide(L)' 'MLRLVLPKGVTLESLRQDRILNEALETADPLKLMRLFGITERTAMRYIKAAHPERTAKLPR' A
#
# COMPACT_ATOMS: atom_id res chain seq x y z
N MET A 1 15.78 -4.97 -22.97
CA MET A 1 14.76 -5.78 -22.28
C MET A 1 15.32 -6.21 -20.93
N LEU A 2 14.96 -5.53 -19.83
CA LEU A 2 15.39 -5.94 -18.48
C LEU A 2 14.54 -7.16 -18.06
N ARG A 3 15.15 -8.34 -18.04
CA ARG A 3 14.50 -9.57 -17.56
C ARG A 3 14.65 -9.61 -16.05
N LEU A 4 13.62 -9.18 -15.33
CA LEU A 4 13.59 -9.25 -13.88
C LEU A 4 13.42 -10.73 -13.47
N VAL A 5 14.48 -11.35 -12.98
CA VAL A 5 14.40 -12.71 -12.42
C VAL A 5 13.91 -12.59 -10.98
N LEU A 6 12.63 -12.88 -10.75
CA LEU A 6 12.05 -12.89 -9.42
C LEU A 6 12.38 -14.20 -8.69
N PRO A 7 12.64 -14.16 -7.37
CA PRO A 7 12.72 -15.36 -6.55
C PRO A 7 11.45 -16.21 -6.66
N LYS A 8 11.58 -17.53 -6.50
CA LYS A 8 10.42 -18.45 -6.52
C LYS A 8 9.39 -18.00 -5.47
N GLY A 9 8.14 -17.82 -5.89
CA GLY A 9 7.04 -17.38 -5.02
C GLY A 9 6.85 -15.87 -4.92
N VAL A 10 7.75 -15.05 -5.46
CA VAL A 10 7.57 -13.59 -5.56
C VAL A 10 6.94 -13.26 -6.90
N THR A 11 5.85 -12.49 -6.87
CA THR A 11 5.16 -12.02 -8.08
C THR A 11 5.33 -10.51 -8.22
N LEU A 12 5.14 -9.99 -9.44
CA LEU A 12 5.12 -8.54 -9.65
C LEU A 12 3.96 -7.88 -8.87
N GLU A 13 2.85 -8.61 -8.72
CA GLU A 13 1.71 -8.22 -7.89
C GLU A 13 2.15 -8.03 -6.42
N SER A 14 2.85 -9.02 -5.84
CA SER A 14 3.28 -8.94 -4.44
C SER A 14 4.27 -7.80 -4.20
N LEU A 15 5.21 -7.56 -5.13
CA LEU A 15 6.14 -6.42 -5.04
C LEU A 15 5.41 -5.08 -5.16
N ARG A 16 4.38 -5.01 -6.01
CA ARG A 16 3.53 -3.82 -6.10
C ARG A 16 2.80 -3.57 -4.79
N GLN A 17 2.19 -4.59 -4.21
CA GLN A 17 1.46 -4.49 -2.94
C GLN A 17 2.38 -4.06 -1.79
N ASP A 18 3.58 -4.64 -1.73
CA ASP A 18 4.62 -4.27 -0.76
C ASP A 18 5.01 -2.80 -0.87
N ARG A 19 5.25 -2.32 -2.10
CA ARG A 19 5.58 -0.91 -2.33
C ARG A 19 4.44 0.04 -1.98
N ILE A 20 3.18 -0.33 -2.25
CA ILE A 20 2.01 0.47 -1.85
C ILE A 20 1.93 0.54 -0.32
N LEU A 21 2.14 -0.59 0.36
CA LEU A 21 2.10 -0.66 1.83
C LEU A 21 3.24 0.18 2.45
N ASN A 22 4.46 0.10 1.92
CA ASN A 22 5.58 0.91 2.37
C ASN A 22 5.29 2.41 2.23
N GLU A 23 4.75 2.86 1.09
CA GLU A 23 4.39 4.27 0.91
C GLU A 23 3.26 4.71 1.85
N ALA A 24 2.31 3.81 2.14
CA ALA A 24 1.24 4.06 3.09
C ALA A 24 1.80 4.23 4.52
N LEU A 25 2.80 3.43 4.92
CA LEU A 25 3.50 3.55 6.21
C LEU A 25 4.21 4.90 6.34
N GLU A 26 4.91 5.33 5.29
CA GLU A 26 5.66 6.59 5.29
C GLU A 26 4.77 7.83 5.37
N THR A 27 3.69 7.88 4.58
CA THR A 27 2.96 9.14 4.35
C THR A 27 1.55 9.19 4.91
N ALA A 28 0.88 8.05 5.04
CA ALA A 28 -0.54 7.97 5.39
C ALA A 28 -1.47 8.86 4.52
N ASP A 29 -1.06 9.23 3.30
CA ASP A 29 -1.82 10.13 2.40
C ASP A 29 -2.52 9.35 1.28
N PRO A 30 -3.87 9.28 1.29
CA PRO A 30 -4.61 8.51 0.29
C PRO A 30 -4.51 9.12 -1.11
N LEU A 31 -4.43 10.45 -1.24
CA LEU A 31 -4.32 11.11 -2.54
C LEU A 31 -2.97 10.83 -3.19
N LYS A 32 -1.90 10.78 -2.38
CA LYS A 32 -0.56 10.38 -2.86
C LYS A 32 -0.56 8.95 -3.38
N LEU A 33 -1.16 8.00 -2.65
CA LEU A 33 -1.24 6.61 -3.09
C LEU A 33 -2.04 6.45 -4.39
N MET A 34 -3.16 7.16 -4.52
CA MET A 34 -3.96 7.15 -5.75
C MET A 34 -3.15 7.66 -6.95
N ARG A 35 -2.39 8.76 -6.79
CA ARG A 35 -1.56 9.33 -7.86
C ARG A 35 -0.38 8.44 -8.24
N LEU A 36 0.30 7.84 -7.26
CA LEU A 36 1.50 7.03 -7.52
C LEU A 36 1.17 5.65 -8.09
N PHE A 37 0.08 5.04 -7.62
CA PHE A 37 -0.23 3.65 -7.93
C PHE A 37 -1.51 3.48 -8.75
N GLY A 38 -2.20 4.55 -9.13
CA GLY A 38 -3.43 4.46 -9.94
C GLY A 38 -4.53 3.62 -9.28
N ILE A 39 -4.55 3.58 -7.94
CA ILE A 39 -5.55 2.83 -7.17
C ILE A 39 -6.74 3.72 -6.82
N THR A 40 -7.87 3.11 -6.49
CA THR A 40 -9.06 3.84 -6.03
C THR A 40 -8.88 4.34 -4.59
N GLU A 41 -9.66 5.35 -4.21
CA GLU A 41 -9.72 5.85 -2.83
C GLU A 41 -9.97 4.72 -1.83
N ARG A 42 -10.95 3.84 -2.09
CA ARG A 42 -11.25 2.70 -1.22
C ARG A 42 -10.03 1.80 -0.98
N THR A 43 -9.24 1.56 -2.02
CA THR A 43 -8.02 0.75 -1.92
C THR A 43 -6.93 1.51 -1.16
N ALA A 44 -6.72 2.79 -1.44
CA ALA A 44 -5.77 3.64 -0.72
C ALA A 44 -6.09 3.68 0.79
N MET A 45 -7.36 3.89 1.15
CA MET A 45 -7.82 3.88 2.53
C MET A 45 -7.64 2.52 3.22
N ARG A 46 -7.77 1.40 2.49
CA ARG A 46 -7.48 0.06 3.04
C ARG A 46 -6.00 -0.07 3.40
N TYR A 47 -5.10 0.38 2.54
CA TYR A 47 -3.66 0.34 2.82
C TYR A 47 -3.29 1.25 3.99
N ILE A 48 -3.87 2.44 4.08
CA ILE A 48 -3.61 3.35 5.21
C ILE A 48 -4.10 2.76 6.53
N LYS A 49 -5.28 2.13 6.56
CA LYS A 49 -5.77 1.43 7.75
C LYS A 49 -4.88 0.26 8.16
N ALA A 50 -4.34 -0.48 7.19
CA ALA A 50 -3.41 -1.58 7.47
C ALA A 50 -2.05 -1.08 7.96
N ALA A 51 -1.57 0.05 7.42
CA ALA A 51 -0.30 0.67 7.81
C ALA A 51 -0.37 1.40 9.15
N HIS A 52 -1.52 1.99 9.48
CA HIS A 52 -1.74 2.80 10.70
C HIS A 52 -3.01 2.34 11.44
N PRO A 53 -3.02 1.13 12.02
CA PRO A 53 -4.16 0.63 12.79
C PRO A 53 -4.46 1.52 14.00
N GLU A 54 -3.45 2.09 14.65
CA GLU A 54 -3.57 2.97 15.82
C GLU A 54 -4.20 4.34 15.51
N ARG A 55 -4.05 4.83 14.27
CA ARG A 55 -4.68 6.09 13.83
C ARG A 55 -6.13 5.92 13.39
N THR A 56 -6.51 4.68 13.07
CA THR A 56 -7.84 4.36 12.52
C THR A 56 -8.73 3.58 13.51
N ALA A 57 -8.15 3.00 14.55
CA ALA A 57 -8.85 2.54 15.74
C ALA A 57 -9.34 3.75 16.55
N LYS A 58 -10.52 4.29 16.22
CA LYS A 58 -11.17 5.27 17.09
C LYS A 58 -11.48 4.63 18.46
N LEU A 59 -11.25 5.44 19.49
CA LEU A 59 -11.49 5.30 20.93
C LEU A 59 -12.59 4.29 21.34
N PRO A 60 -12.44 3.64 22.52
CA PRO A 60 -13.50 2.80 23.08
C PRO A 60 -14.81 3.59 23.18
N ARG A 61 -15.89 2.91 22.79
CA ARG A 61 -17.28 3.38 22.87
C ARG A 61 -17.68 3.75 24.29
#